data_AF-A0A5K1JBR6-F1
#
_entry.id   AF-A0A5K1JBR6-F1
#
_cell.length_a   1.000
_cell.length_b   1.000
_cell.length_c   1.000
_cell.angle_alpha   90.00
_cell.angle_beta   90.00
_cell.angle_gamma   90.00
#
_symmetry.space_group_name_H-M   'P 1'
#
loop_
_entity.id
_entity.type
_entity.pdbx_description
1 polymer ?
#
loop_
_entity_poly.entity_id
_entity_poly.type
_entity_poly.pdbx_seq_one_letter_code
_entity_poly.pdbx_strand_id
1 'polypeptide(L)'
;MGKSEPRVTADALKRKREREQEIVSQMIALYCKGNHSAHGSASQRERGGEIRQMREGAALRERDSGERRDLCPECAELEAYAHARSERCPFMEEKTFCSNCTVHCYRPEMRERIRTVMRYAGPRMLLHHPVMAIRHMIESQRERRRVRSSR
;
A
#
# COMPACT_ATOMS: atom_id res chain seq x y z
N MET A 1 -15.28 -29.90 12.77
CA MET A 1 -14.65 -28.56 12.78
C MET A 1 -15.27 -27.74 11.66
N GLY A 2 -16.37 -27.04 11.94
CA GLY A 2 -17.04 -26.21 10.94
C GLY A 2 -16.15 -25.01 10.61
N LYS A 3 -15.74 -24.88 9.35
CA LYS A 3 -15.17 -23.62 8.87
C LYS A 3 -16.31 -22.61 8.96
N SER A 4 -16.21 -21.66 9.88
CA SER A 4 -17.16 -20.56 10.01
C SER A 4 -17.33 -19.90 8.64
N GLU A 5 -18.57 -19.81 8.17
CA GLU A 5 -18.88 -19.12 6.91
C GLU A 5 -18.34 -17.68 6.97
N PRO A 6 -17.69 -17.19 5.90
CA PRO A 6 -17.17 -15.84 5.87
C PRO A 6 -18.32 -14.85 6.01
N ARG A 7 -18.18 -13.85 6.91
CA ARG A 7 -19.23 -12.86 7.19
C ARG A 7 -19.53 -11.95 5.98
N VAL A 8 -18.68 -12.00 4.96
CA VAL A 8 -18.67 -11.12 3.79
C VAL A 8 -18.40 -11.94 2.54
N THR A 9 -19.00 -11.57 1.39
CA THR A 9 -18.76 -12.27 0.12
C THR A 9 -17.30 -12.16 -0.32
N ALA A 10 -16.80 -13.16 -1.06
CA ALA A 10 -15.43 -13.17 -1.57
C ALA A 10 -15.09 -11.91 -2.38
N ASP A 11 -16.02 -11.43 -3.20
CA ASP A 11 -15.87 -10.20 -3.98
C ASP A 11 -15.79 -8.94 -3.11
N ALA A 12 -16.62 -8.85 -2.05
CA ALA A 12 -16.57 -7.73 -1.14
C ALA A 12 -15.28 -7.72 -0.32
N LEU A 13 -14.75 -8.89 0.04
CA LEU A 13 -13.44 -9.02 0.68
C LEU A 13 -12.30 -8.61 -0.26
N LYS A 14 -12.35 -9.04 -1.52
CA LYS A 14 -11.38 -8.64 -2.56
C LYS A 14 -11.36 -7.12 -2.74
N ARG A 15 -12.54 -6.52 -2.92
CA ARG A 15 -12.67 -5.05 -3.03
C ARG A 15 -12.18 -4.33 -1.78
N LYS A 16 -12.35 -4.92 -0.59
CA LYS A 16 -11.79 -4.35 0.65
C LYS A 16 -10.27 -4.40 0.63
N ARG A 17 -9.66 -5.52 0.26
CA ARG A 17 -8.19 -5.66 0.13
C ARG A 17 -7.62 -4.60 -0.81
N GLU A 18 -8.21 -4.48 -2.00
CA GLU A 18 -7.79 -3.50 -3.02
C GLU A 18 -7.88 -2.07 -2.49
N ARG A 19 -8.96 -1.70 -1.80
CA ARG A 19 -9.11 -0.35 -1.21
C ARG A 19 -8.05 -0.06 -0.14
N GLU A 20 -7.78 -1.00 0.76
CA GLU A 20 -6.77 -0.82 1.81
C GLU A 20 -5.36 -0.73 1.21
N GLN A 21 -5.07 -1.57 0.22
CA GLN A 21 -3.83 -1.55 -0.55
C GLN A 21 -3.61 -0.20 -1.25
N GLU A 22 -4.64 0.30 -1.92
CA GLU A 22 -4.61 1.58 -2.62
C GLU A 22 -4.35 2.76 -1.68
N ILE A 23 -4.99 2.78 -0.50
CA ILE A 23 -4.74 3.80 0.52
C ILE A 23 -3.27 3.75 0.98
N VAL A 24 -2.75 2.55 1.28
CA VAL A 24 -1.34 2.39 1.69
C VAL A 24 -0.41 2.88 0.59
N SER A 25 -0.67 2.54 -0.67
CA SER A 25 0.07 3.03 -1.82
C SER A 25 0.07 4.54 -1.93
N GLN A 26 -1.08 5.21 -1.71
CA GLN A 26 -1.16 6.67 -1.77
C GLN A 26 -0.34 7.32 -0.65
N MET A 27 -0.39 6.74 0.54
CA MET A 27 0.38 7.21 1.69
C MET A 27 1.88 7.07 1.47
N ILE A 28 2.34 5.95 0.90
CA ILE A 28 3.75 5.73 0.58
C ILE A 28 4.22 6.71 -0.50
N ALA A 29 3.42 6.95 -1.54
CA ALA A 29 3.75 7.92 -2.58
C ALA A 29 3.88 9.35 -2.04
N LEU A 30 2.95 9.75 -1.17
CA LEU A 30 2.99 11.06 -0.51
C LEU A 30 4.23 11.21 0.38
N TYR A 31 4.58 10.18 1.13
CA TYR A 31 5.80 10.16 1.93
C TYR A 31 7.05 10.24 1.06
N CYS A 32 7.15 9.43 0.00
CA CYS A 32 8.28 9.42 -0.92
C CYS A 32 8.52 10.81 -1.51
N LYS A 33 7.47 11.46 -2.03
CA LYS A 33 7.57 12.81 -2.61
C LYS A 33 8.03 13.87 -1.61
N GLY A 34 7.65 13.74 -0.34
CA GLY A 34 7.92 14.72 0.70
C GLY A 34 9.25 14.55 1.43
N ASN A 35 9.76 13.33 1.50
CA ASN A 35 10.95 12.99 2.29
C ASN A 35 12.16 12.59 1.44
N HIS A 36 11.95 12.17 0.20
CA HIS A 36 13.03 11.73 -0.67
C HIS A 36 13.14 12.71 -1.86
N SER A 37 14.09 13.65 -1.76
CA SER A 37 14.36 14.63 -2.80
C SER A 37 14.89 13.94 -4.05
N ALA A 38 14.14 13.99 -5.15
CA ALA A 38 14.56 13.63 -6.51
C ALA A 38 15.38 12.33 -6.60
N HIS A 39 14.71 11.18 -6.52
CA HIS A 39 15.25 10.00 -7.20
C HIS A 39 15.09 10.26 -8.70
N GLY A 40 16.15 10.78 -9.31
CA GLY A 40 16.21 11.05 -10.73
C GLY A 40 15.86 9.80 -11.54
N SER A 41 14.91 9.97 -12.46
CA SER A 41 15.06 9.60 -13.86
C SER A 41 15.93 8.37 -14.14
N ALA A 42 15.33 7.18 -14.17
CA ALA A 42 15.94 6.01 -14.81
C ALA A 42 14.94 5.22 -15.67
N SER A 43 13.98 5.90 -16.30
CA SER A 43 13.45 5.46 -17.59
C SER A 43 13.17 6.67 -18.49
N GLN A 44 14.19 7.04 -19.27
CA GLN A 44 14.08 7.68 -20.59
C GLN A 44 13.64 9.15 -20.66
N ARG A 45 14.62 10.04 -20.47
CA ARG A 45 14.83 11.12 -21.45
C ARG A 45 15.48 10.49 -22.68
N GLU A 46 14.70 10.03 -23.65
CA GLU A 46 15.19 9.84 -25.01
C GLU A 46 14.57 10.96 -25.87
N ARG A 47 15.43 11.93 -26.19
CA ARG A 47 15.22 12.93 -27.23
C ARG A 47 15.06 12.22 -28.56
N GLY A 48 14.24 12.79 -29.45
CA GLY A 48 14.07 12.34 -30.81
C GLY A 48 15.39 12.11 -31.54
N GLY A 49 15.41 11.03 -32.32
CA GLY A 49 16.48 10.60 -33.20
C GLY A 49 16.09 9.27 -33.81
N GLU A 50 15.84 9.26 -35.11
CA GLU A 50 15.59 8.05 -35.90
C GLU A 50 16.72 6.99 -35.77
N ILE A 51 16.40 5.81 -36.33
CA ILE A 51 17.29 4.74 -36.81
C ILE A 51 17.36 3.46 -35.92
N ARG A 52 16.40 2.58 -36.21
CA ARG A 52 16.57 1.22 -36.80
C ARG A 52 17.53 0.20 -36.13
N GLN A 53 16.90 -0.94 -35.76
CA GLN A 53 17.34 -2.35 -35.75
C GLN A 53 18.07 -2.96 -34.54
N MET A 54 17.34 -3.91 -33.92
CA MET A 54 17.71 -5.27 -33.47
C MET A 54 19.16 -5.56 -33.03
N ARG A 55 19.30 -6.10 -31.79
CA ARG A 55 20.00 -7.36 -31.53
C ARG A 55 19.73 -7.92 -30.12
N GLU A 56 19.72 -9.25 -30.06
CA GLU A 56 19.22 -10.12 -29.01
C GLU A 56 20.08 -10.17 -27.74
N GLY A 57 19.48 -10.49 -26.60
CA GLY A 57 20.21 -10.84 -25.38
C GLY A 57 19.33 -10.87 -24.14
N ALA A 58 19.07 -12.06 -23.62
CA ALA A 58 18.16 -12.34 -22.51
C ALA A 58 18.55 -11.66 -21.19
N ALA A 59 17.61 -10.91 -20.62
CA ALA A 59 17.40 -10.82 -19.17
C ALA A 59 15.90 -10.58 -18.95
N LEU A 60 15.21 -11.59 -18.44
CA LEU A 60 13.81 -11.53 -18.04
C LEU A 60 13.62 -10.37 -17.04
N ARG A 61 13.17 -9.21 -17.54
CA ARG A 61 12.61 -8.16 -16.70
C ARG A 61 11.12 -8.45 -16.59
N GLU A 62 10.75 -9.03 -15.46
CA GLU A 62 9.37 -9.21 -15.05
C GLU A 62 8.67 -7.85 -15.09
N ARG A 63 7.74 -7.73 -16.05
CA ARG A 63 6.86 -6.58 -16.21
C ARG A 63 5.69 -6.79 -15.26
N ASP A 64 5.85 -6.43 -13.99
CA ASP A 64 4.69 -6.36 -13.12
C ASP A 64 3.91 -5.07 -13.42
N SER A 65 2.63 -5.26 -13.67
CA SER A 65 1.72 -4.29 -14.25
C SER A 65 0.85 -3.70 -13.15
N GLY A 66 1.28 -2.58 -12.59
CA GLY A 66 0.48 -1.70 -11.74
C GLY A 66 0.91 -0.27 -12.04
N GLU A 67 -0.04 0.63 -12.29
CA GLU A 67 0.19 2.04 -12.64
C GLU A 67 1.35 2.65 -11.85
N ARG A 68 2.46 2.88 -12.56
CA ARG A 68 3.76 3.24 -11.97
C ARG A 68 3.69 4.63 -11.36
N ARG A 69 3.50 4.67 -10.04
CA ARG A 69 3.93 5.79 -9.21
C ARG A 69 5.45 5.74 -9.21
N ASP A 70 6.10 6.83 -9.58
CA ASP A 70 7.55 6.96 -9.53
C ASP A 70 8.02 7.00 -8.06
N LEU A 71 8.02 5.83 -7.41
CA LEU A 71 8.56 5.63 -6.08
C LEU A 71 10.05 5.36 -6.17
N CYS A 72 10.78 5.78 -5.14
CA CYS A 72 12.15 5.32 -4.99
C CYS A 72 12.20 3.81 -4.71
N PRO A 73 13.35 3.15 -4.93
CA PRO A 73 13.49 1.72 -4.68
C PRO A 73 13.06 1.29 -3.27
N GLU A 74 13.37 2.11 -2.25
CA GLU A 74 13.00 1.84 -0.86
C GLU A 74 11.48 1.95 -0.62
N CYS A 75 10.82 2.93 -1.24
CA CYS A 75 9.37 3.09 -1.11
C CYS A 75 8.63 2.02 -1.91
N ALA A 76 9.13 1.64 -3.09
CA ALA A 76 8.58 0.55 -3.89
C ALA A 76 8.69 -0.81 -3.15
N GLU A 77 9.83 -1.07 -2.51
CA GLU A 77 10.00 -2.27 -1.67
C GLU A 77 9.00 -2.29 -0.51
N LEU A 78 8.81 -1.16 0.17
CA LEU A 78 7.86 -1.05 1.27
C LEU A 78 6.42 -1.26 0.81
N GLU A 79 6.05 -0.72 -0.35
CA GLU A 79 4.74 -0.91 -0.97
C GLU A 79 4.50 -2.38 -1.32
N ALA A 80 5.38 -2.99 -2.11
CA ALA A 80 5.27 -4.40 -2.49
C ALA A 80 5.17 -5.31 -1.26
N TYR A 81 5.97 -5.04 -0.22
CA TYR A 81 5.89 -5.77 1.04
C TYR A 81 4.54 -5.60 1.74
N ALA A 82 4.01 -4.38 1.80
CA ALA A 82 2.71 -4.12 2.42
C ALA A 82 1.56 -4.79 1.67
N HIS A 83 1.60 -4.78 0.33
CA HIS A 83 0.63 -5.46 -0.52
C HIS A 83 0.62 -6.97 -0.29
N ALA A 84 1.78 -7.62 -0.34
CA ALA A 84 1.90 -9.06 -0.11
C ALA A 84 1.37 -9.49 1.27
N ARG A 85 1.51 -8.62 2.30
CA ARG A 85 0.94 -8.86 3.63
C ARG A 85 -0.58 -8.67 3.67
N SER A 86 -1.10 -7.68 2.96
CA SER A 86 -2.54 -7.42 2.87
C SER A 86 -3.27 -8.53 2.14
N GLU A 87 -2.69 -9.14 1.12
CA GLU A 87 -3.29 -10.28 0.39
C GLU A 87 -3.48 -11.52 1.26
N ARG A 88 -2.48 -11.82 2.09
CA ARG A 88 -2.45 -13.04 2.92
C ARG A 88 -3.02 -12.82 4.32
N CYS A 89 -3.56 -11.64 4.60
CA CYS A 89 -4.08 -11.30 5.91
C CYS A 89 -5.34 -12.15 6.24
N PRO A 90 -5.31 -12.97 7.32
CA PRO A 90 -6.45 -13.79 7.72
C PRO A 90 -7.56 -12.95 8.36
N PHE A 91 -7.21 -11.83 9.00
CA PHE A 91 -8.16 -10.97 9.72
C PHE A 91 -8.75 -9.85 8.85
N MET A 92 -8.57 -9.92 7.52
CA MET A 92 -8.93 -8.81 6.64
C MET A 92 -10.45 -8.54 6.62
N GLU A 93 -11.29 -9.52 6.89
CA GLU A 93 -12.74 -9.31 7.00
C GLU A 93 -13.09 -8.42 8.20
N GLU A 94 -12.50 -8.72 9.35
CA GLU A 94 -12.90 -8.16 10.64
C GLU A 94 -12.21 -6.84 10.96
N LYS A 95 -10.94 -6.67 10.56
CA LYS A 95 -10.15 -5.49 10.91
C LYS A 95 -10.09 -4.46 9.80
N THR A 96 -10.00 -3.18 10.15
CA THR A 96 -9.67 -2.08 9.22
C THR A 96 -8.19 -1.72 9.27
N PHE A 97 -7.52 -1.83 10.42
CA PHE A 97 -6.11 -1.43 10.55
C PHE A 97 -5.15 -2.55 10.99
N CYS A 98 -3.95 -2.55 10.41
CA CYS A 98 -2.84 -3.41 10.85
C CYS A 98 -2.33 -3.07 12.26
N SER A 99 -2.53 -1.84 12.75
CA SER A 99 -2.15 -1.44 14.12
C SER A 99 -2.92 -2.18 15.21
N ASN A 100 -4.13 -2.64 14.88
CA ASN A 100 -5.03 -3.32 15.82
C ASN A 100 -4.92 -4.85 15.70
N CYS A 101 -3.96 -5.34 14.93
CA CYS A 101 -3.79 -6.76 14.68
C CYS A 101 -3.25 -7.46 15.93
N THR A 102 -3.87 -8.58 16.30
CA THR A 102 -3.45 -9.41 17.43
C THR A 102 -2.16 -10.20 17.15
N VAL A 103 -1.78 -10.32 15.87
CA VAL A 103 -0.58 -11.04 15.44
C VAL A 103 0.51 -10.11 14.92
N HIS A 104 1.76 -10.52 15.09
CA HIS A 104 2.94 -9.82 14.58
C HIS A 104 3.34 -10.33 13.19
N CYS A 105 2.64 -9.87 12.16
CA CYS A 105 2.91 -10.28 10.77
C CYS A 105 3.99 -9.42 10.05
N TYR A 106 4.27 -8.21 10.54
CA TYR A 106 5.32 -7.35 10.02
C TYR A 106 6.65 -7.61 10.73
N ARG A 107 7.74 -7.73 9.95
CA ARG A 107 9.12 -7.63 10.44
C ARG A 107 9.31 -6.30 11.18
N PRO A 108 10.09 -6.26 12.27
CA PRO A 108 10.18 -5.07 13.13
C PRO A 108 10.66 -3.83 12.38
N GLU A 109 11.64 -3.99 11.49
CA GLU A 109 12.17 -2.93 10.62
C GLU A 109 11.11 -2.35 9.67
N MET A 110 10.46 -3.21 8.87
CA MET A 110 9.37 -2.80 7.97
C MET A 110 8.20 -2.18 8.73
N ARG A 111 7.96 -2.62 9.97
CA ARG A 111 6.92 -2.06 10.84
C ARG A 111 7.26 -0.63 11.26
N GLU A 112 8.52 -0.30 11.50
CA GLU A 112 8.90 1.10 11.78
C GLU A 112 8.78 1.95 10.52
N ARG A 113 9.27 1.45 9.37
CA ARG A 113 9.16 2.14 8.07
C ARG A 113 7.70 2.52 7.76
N ILE A 114 6.79 1.55 7.83
CA ILE A 114 5.36 1.85 7.56
C ILE A 114 4.76 2.77 8.62
N ARG A 115 5.16 2.69 9.90
CA ARG A 115 4.69 3.63 10.92
C ARG A 115 5.13 5.05 10.64
N THR A 116 6.37 5.25 10.18
CA THR A 116 6.88 6.56 9.77
C THR A 116 6.06 7.13 8.60
N VAL A 117 5.78 6.32 7.58
CA VAL A 117 4.89 6.70 6.48
C VAL A 117 3.51 7.09 6.98
N MET A 118 2.90 6.25 7.84
CA MET A 118 1.55 6.50 8.37
C MET A 118 1.47 7.79 9.20
N ARG A 119 2.48 8.07 10.03
CA ARG A 119 2.58 9.32 10.82
C ARG A 119 2.71 10.56 9.92
N TYR A 120 3.48 10.45 8.84
CA TYR A 120 3.70 11.56 7.91
C TYR A 120 2.50 11.81 6.99
N ALA A 121 2.06 10.76 6.30
CA ALA A 121 1.06 10.85 5.24
C ALA A 121 -0.37 10.89 5.79
N GLY A 122 -0.65 10.30 6.97
CA GLY A 122 -1.98 10.26 7.56
C GLY A 122 -2.69 11.62 7.63
N PRO A 123 -2.08 12.63 8.29
CA PRO A 123 -2.65 13.98 8.33
C PRO A 123 -2.72 14.67 6.96
N ARG A 124 -1.81 14.32 6.03
CA ARG A 124 -1.67 14.97 4.72
C ARG A 124 -2.57 14.37 3.64
N MET A 125 -3.04 13.14 3.81
CA MET A 125 -3.99 12.48 2.89
C MET A 125 -5.29 13.26 2.73
N LEU A 126 -5.71 14.01 3.76
CA LEU A 126 -6.89 14.88 3.71
C LEU A 126 -6.77 15.96 2.63
N LEU A 127 -5.57 16.44 2.34
CA LEU A 127 -5.33 17.52 1.36
C LEU A 127 -5.32 17.01 -0.08
N HIS A 128 -4.96 15.73 -0.30
CA HIS A 128 -4.86 15.14 -1.63
C HIS A 128 -6.11 14.34 -2.02
N HIS A 129 -6.66 13.59 -1.07
CA HIS A 129 -7.79 12.69 -1.28
C HIS A 129 -8.83 12.83 -0.16
N PRO A 130 -9.53 13.99 -0.06
CA PRO A 130 -10.37 14.32 1.08
C PRO A 130 -11.46 13.29 1.35
N VAL A 131 -12.17 12.83 0.32
CA VAL A 131 -13.27 11.86 0.47
C VAL A 131 -12.78 10.51 0.98
N MET A 132 -11.68 9.98 0.39
CA MET A 132 -11.11 8.71 0.82
C MET A 132 -10.51 8.80 2.23
N ALA A 133 -9.79 9.87 2.52
CA ALA A 133 -9.20 10.12 3.83
C ALA A 133 -10.27 10.26 4.93
N ILE A 134 -11.35 10.99 4.66
CA ILE A 134 -12.47 11.14 5.61
C ILE A 134 -13.16 9.79 5.86
N ARG A 135 -13.50 9.04 4.81
CA ARG A 135 -14.11 7.71 4.96
C ARG A 135 -13.22 6.80 5.80
N HIS A 136 -11.94 6.72 5.45
CA HIS A 136 -10.94 5.92 6.14
C HIS A 136 -10.73 6.37 7.60
N MET A 137 -10.72 7.68 7.87
CA MET A 137 -10.61 8.22 9.22
C MET A 137 -11.85 7.87 10.07
N ILE A 138 -13.06 7.97 9.51
CA ILE A 138 -14.30 7.58 10.21
C ILE A 138 -14.28 6.08 10.53
N GLU A 139 -13.88 5.23 9.58
CA GLU A 139 -13.72 3.79 9.79
C GLU A 139 -12.67 3.50 10.87
N SER A 140 -11.54 4.21 10.85
CA SER A 140 -10.49 4.13 11.87
C SER A 140 -10.99 4.48 13.26
N GLN A 141 -11.71 5.59 13.40
CA GLN A 141 -12.21 6.05 14.69
C GLN A 141 -13.31 5.14 15.22
N ARG A 142 -14.18 4.60 14.34
CA ARG A 142 -15.20 3.61 14.70
C ARG A 142 -14.57 2.31 15.17
N GLU A 143 -13.54 1.80 14.49
CA GLU A 143 -12.84 0.59 14.92
C GLU A 143 -12.09 0.79 16.24
N ARG A 144 -11.36 1.90 16.41
CA ARG A 144 -10.68 2.24 17.68
C ARG A 144 -11.66 2.28 18.86
N ARG A 145 -12.85 2.85 18.66
CA ARG A 145 -13.93 2.86 19.67
C ARG A 145 -14.44 1.45 19.99
N ARG A 146 -14.63 0.59 18.98
CA ARG A 146 -15.04 -0.82 19.19
C ARG A 146 -13.99 -1.58 20.01
N VAL A 147 -12.71 -1.53 19.60
CA VAL A 147 -11.61 -2.21 20.31
C VAL A 147 -11.49 -1.72 21.76
N ARG A 148 -11.65 -0.42 22.01
CA ARG A 148 -11.65 0.15 23.37
C ARG A 148 -12.87 -0.28 24.19
N SER A 149 -14.03 -0.47 23.57
CA SER A 149 -15.25 -0.93 24.23
C SER A 149 -15.27 -2.43 24.53
N SER A 150 -14.42 -3.21 23.84
CA SER A 150 -14.30 -4.66 24.00
C SER A 150 -13.08 -5.08 24.84
N ARG A 151 -12.37 -4.13 25.45
CA ARG A 151 -11.28 -4.33 26.42
C ARG A 151 -11.75 -3.86 27.78
#